data_AF-A0A4Q6GH10-F1
#
_entry.id   AF-A0A4Q6GH10-F1
#
_cell.length_a   1.000
_cell.length_b   1.000
_cell.length_c   1.000
_cell.angle_alpha   90.00
_cell.angle_beta   90.00
_cell.angle_gamma   90.00
#
_symmetry.space_group_name_H-M   'P 1'
#
loop_
_entity.id
_entity.type
_entity.pdbx_description
1 polymer ?
#
loop_
_entity_poly.entity_id
_entity_poly.type
_entity_poly.pdbx_seq_one_letter_code
_entity_poly.pdbx_strand_id
1 'polypeptide(L)'
;VKWPAGIGGKGNEGVAAYVKQIKGGIGYVELSYALQNKMAYSRLKNADGNFIVPSDDSFAAAAASANWGATKDFYLVNTNAPGAQSWPIIATNFILMYKQPKNAAGAKGAKEFFRWVYANGDAQATSLGYVPLPDALVSQIETYWSQNMAY
;
A
#
# COMPACT_ATOMS: atom_id res chain seq x y z
N VAL A 1 -11.90 12.01 10.55
CA VAL A 1 -11.54 13.23 9.78
C VAL A 1 -12.76 14.10 9.68
N LYS A 2 -12.65 15.41 9.93
CA LYS A 2 -13.74 16.37 9.71
C LYS A 2 -13.67 16.86 8.26
N TRP A 3 -14.39 16.20 7.36
CA TRP A 3 -14.40 16.57 5.94
C TRP A 3 -15.14 17.90 5.74
N PRO A 4 -14.59 18.84 4.95
CA PRO A 4 -15.23 20.15 4.72
C PRO A 4 -16.47 20.04 3.83
N ALA A 5 -16.55 19.04 2.95
CA ALA A 5 -17.67 18.75 2.06
C ALA A 5 -17.60 17.30 1.57
N GLY A 6 -18.61 16.89 0.80
CA GLY A 6 -18.67 15.58 0.12
C GLY A 6 -19.62 14.58 0.77
N ILE A 7 -19.74 13.42 0.14
CA ILE A 7 -20.57 12.30 0.59
C ILE A 7 -19.65 11.14 0.97
N GLY A 8 -19.87 10.53 2.13
CA GLY A 8 -19.06 9.43 2.62
C GLY A 8 -19.46 8.09 2.00
N GLY A 9 -18.63 7.53 1.12
CA GLY A 9 -18.73 6.14 0.68
C GLY A 9 -18.13 5.19 1.72
N LYS A 10 -18.81 4.08 2.03
CA LYS A 10 -18.27 3.05 2.93
C LYS A 10 -17.27 2.18 2.16
N GLY A 11 -15.99 2.24 2.55
CA GLY A 11 -14.92 1.47 1.88
C GLY A 11 -14.58 2.01 0.48
N ASN A 12 -13.61 1.36 -0.17
CA ASN A 12 -13.25 1.70 -1.56
C ASN A 12 -14.43 1.43 -2.51
N GLU A 13 -15.19 0.38 -2.25
CA GLU A 13 -16.38 -0.02 -3.02
C GLU A 13 -17.44 1.08 -3.01
N GLY A 14 -17.74 1.65 -1.84
CA GLY A 14 -18.72 2.71 -1.70
C GLY A 14 -18.30 3.99 -2.40
N VAL A 15 -17.01 4.37 -2.29
CA VAL A 15 -16.48 5.54 -3.00
C VAL A 15 -16.53 5.32 -4.52
N ALA A 16 -16.08 4.16 -5.00
CA ALA A 16 -16.11 3.80 -6.40
C ALA A 16 -17.54 3.83 -6.98
N ALA A 17 -18.51 3.27 -6.26
CA ALA A 17 -19.92 3.28 -6.65
C ALA A 17 -20.46 4.71 -6.79
N TYR A 18 -20.20 5.59 -5.82
CA TYR A 18 -20.65 6.98 -5.87
C TYR A 18 -20.01 7.78 -6.99
N VAL A 19 -18.71 7.61 -7.24
CA VAL A 19 -18.03 8.30 -8.35
C VAL A 19 -18.64 7.90 -9.70
N LYS A 20 -19.05 6.63 -9.87
CA LYS A 20 -19.70 6.18 -11.12
C LYS A 20 -21.13 6.70 -11.29
N GLN A 21 -21.87 6.83 -10.19
CA GLN A 21 -23.29 7.23 -10.23
C GLN A 21 -23.49 8.75 -10.26
N ILE A 22 -22.61 9.50 -9.61
CA ILE A 22 -22.75 10.95 -9.46
C ILE A 22 -22.03 11.65 -10.62
N LYS A 23 -22.81 12.30 -11.48
CA LYS A 23 -22.26 13.09 -12.60
C LYS A 23 -21.30 14.16 -12.06
N GLY A 24 -20.06 14.14 -12.55
CA GLY A 24 -19.01 15.07 -12.10
C GLY A 24 -18.39 14.74 -10.74
N GLY A 25 -18.66 13.55 -10.19
CA GLY A 25 -18.06 13.09 -8.94
C GLY A 25 -16.54 12.87 -9.05
N ILE A 26 -15.83 13.14 -7.95
CA ILE A 26 -14.41 12.84 -7.77
C ILE A 26 -14.24 12.10 -6.43
N GLY A 27 -13.37 11.09 -6.41
CA GLY A 27 -13.06 10.32 -5.22
C GLY A 27 -11.63 9.78 -5.28
N TYR A 28 -11.14 9.29 -4.15
CA TYR A 28 -9.85 8.61 -4.05
C TYR A 28 -10.11 7.15 -3.68
N VAL A 29 -9.50 6.25 -4.44
CA VAL A 29 -9.55 4.81 -4.22
C VAL A 29 -8.18 4.21 -4.52
N GLU A 30 -7.92 3.03 -4.00
CA GLU A 30 -6.77 2.23 -4.45
C GLU A 30 -6.92 1.89 -5.95
N LEU A 31 -5.80 1.82 -6.69
CA LEU A 31 -5.78 1.71 -8.15
C LEU A 31 -6.55 0.47 -8.65
N SER A 32 -6.44 -0.68 -7.98
CA SER A 32 -7.13 -1.90 -8.40
C SER A 32 -8.65 -1.71 -8.47
N TYR A 33 -9.24 -0.92 -7.57
CA TYR A 33 -10.68 -0.60 -7.61
C TYR A 33 -11.04 0.21 -8.84
N ALA A 34 -10.22 1.20 -9.21
CA ALA A 34 -10.45 1.99 -10.42
C ALA A 34 -10.36 1.11 -11.67
N LEU A 35 -9.35 0.23 -11.75
CA LEU A 35 -9.15 -0.67 -12.89
C LEU A 35 -10.27 -1.70 -13.03
N GLN A 36 -10.58 -2.44 -11.96
CA GLN A 36 -11.63 -3.47 -11.96
C GLN A 36 -13.01 -2.90 -12.26
N ASN A 37 -13.29 -1.69 -11.79
CA ASN A 37 -14.56 -1.00 -12.04
C ASN A 37 -14.58 -0.21 -13.35
N LYS A 38 -13.52 -0.25 -14.16
CA LYS A 38 -13.38 0.50 -15.42
C LYS A 38 -13.65 2.00 -15.25
N MET A 39 -13.14 2.56 -14.16
CA MET A 39 -13.27 3.97 -13.83
C MET A 39 -12.20 4.79 -14.56
N ALA A 40 -12.55 6.01 -14.94
CA ALA A 40 -11.53 6.97 -15.33
C ALA A 40 -10.69 7.36 -14.11
N TYR A 41 -9.37 7.44 -14.28
CA TYR A 41 -8.42 7.94 -13.29
C TYR A 41 -7.54 9.01 -13.92
N SER A 42 -6.95 9.87 -13.09
CA SER A 42 -6.13 11.00 -13.54
C SER A 42 -4.65 10.72 -13.35
N ARG A 43 -3.82 11.34 -14.20
CA ARG A 43 -2.41 11.58 -13.90
C ARG A 43 -2.26 12.67 -12.84
N LEU A 44 -1.19 12.65 -12.08
CA LEU A 44 -0.87 13.67 -11.07
C LEU A 44 0.54 14.22 -11.29
N LYS A 45 0.73 15.50 -10.96
CA LYS A 45 2.07 16.11 -10.92
C LYS A 45 2.79 15.62 -9.66
N ASN A 46 3.98 15.04 -9.83
CA ASN A 46 4.80 14.57 -8.71
C ASN A 46 5.67 15.68 -8.11
N ALA A 47 6.46 15.34 -7.08
CA ALA A 47 7.35 16.27 -6.38
C ALA A 47 8.37 16.95 -7.31
N ASP A 48 8.86 16.22 -8.31
CA ASP A 48 9.83 16.71 -9.30
C ASP A 48 9.18 17.51 -10.44
N GLY A 49 7.85 17.58 -10.45
CA GLY A 49 7.08 18.39 -11.38
C GLY A 49 6.61 17.68 -12.65
N ASN A 50 6.79 16.37 -12.75
CA ASN A 50 6.36 15.55 -13.89
C ASN A 50 4.92 15.05 -13.71
N PHE A 51 4.16 14.94 -14.79
CA PHE A 51 2.82 14.35 -14.76
C PHE A 51 2.89 12.85 -14.96
N ILE A 52 2.65 12.10 -13.88
CA ILE A 52 2.78 10.64 -13.81
C ILE A 52 1.40 10.01 -13.86
N VAL A 53 1.27 8.87 -14.55
CA VAL A 53 0.07 8.02 -14.55
C VAL A 53 0.27 6.94 -13.48
N PRO A 54 -0.75 6.59 -12.66
CA PRO A 54 -0.59 5.56 -11.64
C PRO A 54 -0.41 4.19 -12.29
N SER A 55 0.60 3.44 -11.83
CA SER A 55 1.00 2.13 -12.33
C SER A 55 1.95 1.45 -11.35
N ASP A 56 2.14 0.14 -11.48
CA ASP A 56 3.11 -0.63 -10.70
C ASP A 56 4.52 0.00 -10.77
N ASP A 57 4.97 0.39 -11.96
CA ASP A 57 6.28 1.03 -12.16
C ASP A 57 6.40 2.37 -11.44
N SER A 58 5.36 3.22 -11.48
CA SER A 58 5.38 4.52 -10.82
C SER A 58 5.27 4.41 -9.30
N PHE A 59 4.60 3.36 -8.80
CA PHE A 59 4.57 3.01 -7.39
C PHE A 59 5.92 2.45 -6.93
N ALA A 60 6.54 1.58 -7.72
CA ALA A 60 7.88 1.06 -7.43
C ALA A 60 8.93 2.17 -7.41
N ALA A 61 8.86 3.11 -8.36
CA ALA A 61 9.73 4.30 -8.38
C ALA A 61 9.58 5.14 -7.10
N ALA A 62 8.35 5.36 -6.64
CA ALA A 62 8.10 6.05 -5.37
C ALA A 62 8.58 5.23 -4.16
N ALA A 63 8.34 3.91 -4.14
CA ALA A 63 8.75 3.04 -3.06
C ALA A 63 10.28 2.94 -2.90
N ALA A 64 11.04 3.09 -4.00
CA ALA A 64 12.50 3.02 -3.99
C ALA A 64 13.17 4.13 -3.15
N SER A 65 12.49 5.25 -2.90
CA SER A 65 13.03 6.30 -2.02
C SER A 65 12.87 6.01 -0.52
N ALA A 66 12.18 4.92 -0.16
CA ALA A 66 11.88 4.60 1.23
C ALA A 66 13.11 4.05 1.96
N ASN A 67 13.58 4.76 2.98
CA ASN A 67 14.69 4.32 3.84
C ASN A 67 14.19 3.55 5.06
N TRP A 68 13.73 2.32 4.86
CA TRP A 68 13.18 1.47 5.91
C TRP A 68 14.15 1.19 7.07
N GLY A 69 15.44 1.04 6.77
CA GLY A 69 16.46 0.75 7.78
C GLY A 69 16.67 1.88 8.81
N ALA A 70 16.31 3.12 8.46
CA ALA A 70 16.38 4.27 9.37
C ALA A 70 15.07 4.50 10.15
N THR A 71 14.03 3.72 9.88
CA THR A 71 12.71 3.90 10.52
C THR A 71 12.59 3.05 11.78
N LYS A 72 11.90 3.59 12.78
CA LYS A 72 11.55 2.84 13.97
C LYS A 72 10.23 2.10 13.73
N ASP A 73 10.20 0.80 14.03
CA ASP A 73 9.00 -0.04 13.92
C ASP A 73 8.30 0.07 12.54
N PHE A 74 9.09 0.23 11.47
CA PHE A 74 8.63 0.46 10.09
C PHE A 74 7.66 1.64 9.90
N TYR A 75 7.62 2.60 10.84
CA TYR A 75 6.78 3.79 10.67
C TYR A 75 7.39 4.72 9.60
N LEU A 76 6.78 4.73 8.42
CA LEU A 76 7.16 5.59 7.30
C LEU A 76 5.93 6.01 6.50
N VAL A 77 5.82 7.31 6.21
CA VAL A 77 4.84 7.85 5.28
C VAL A 77 5.58 8.27 4.01
N ASN A 78 5.30 7.60 2.89
CA ASN A 78 6.05 7.77 1.64
C ASN A 78 5.27 8.57 0.57
N THR A 79 4.27 9.36 0.99
CA THR A 79 3.53 10.23 0.06
C THR A 79 4.41 11.37 -0.43
N ASN A 80 4.19 11.80 -1.67
CA ASN A 80 4.99 12.81 -2.36
C ASN A 80 6.50 12.46 -2.42
N ALA A 81 6.79 11.17 -2.64
CA ALA A 81 8.14 10.67 -2.83
C ALA A 81 8.86 11.41 -3.97
N PRO A 82 10.16 11.72 -3.83
CA PRO A 82 10.96 12.32 -4.90
C PRO A 82 11.16 11.32 -6.04
N GLY A 83 11.57 11.81 -7.20
CA GLY A 83 11.96 10.98 -8.34
C GLY A 83 11.11 11.23 -9.58
N ALA A 84 11.77 11.23 -10.74
CA ALA A 84 11.16 11.67 -11.99
C ALA A 84 9.93 10.86 -12.42
N GLN A 85 9.82 9.60 -11.99
CA GLN A 85 8.70 8.68 -12.31
C GLN A 85 7.84 8.35 -11.08
N SER A 86 8.10 8.95 -9.93
CA SER A 86 7.42 8.61 -8.67
C SER A 86 5.97 9.07 -8.69
N TRP A 87 5.05 8.16 -8.39
CA TRP A 87 3.66 8.51 -8.15
C TRP A 87 3.51 9.25 -6.80
N PRO A 88 2.81 10.40 -6.76
CA PRO A 88 2.77 11.23 -5.55
C PRO A 88 1.89 10.69 -4.41
N ILE A 89 1.02 9.70 -4.64
CA ILE A 89 0.12 9.18 -3.60
C ILE A 89 0.30 7.66 -3.48
N ILE A 90 1.36 7.25 -2.78
CA ILE A 90 1.63 5.84 -2.46
C ILE A 90 1.43 5.59 -0.96
N ALA A 91 0.98 4.38 -0.62
CA ALA A 91 0.88 3.92 0.75
C ALA A 91 1.38 2.47 0.87
N THR A 92 2.04 2.17 1.98
CA THR A 92 2.42 0.81 2.35
C THR A 92 1.33 0.20 3.22
N ASN A 93 0.97 -1.06 2.95
CA ASN A 93 0.08 -1.81 3.83
C ASN A 93 0.87 -2.33 5.04
N PHE A 94 0.31 -2.18 6.24
CA PHE A 94 0.92 -2.65 7.48
C PHE A 94 0.03 -3.69 8.15
N ILE A 95 0.67 -4.76 8.62
CA ILE A 95 0.04 -5.80 9.41
C ILE A 95 0.37 -5.57 10.87
N LEU A 96 -0.67 -5.52 11.72
CA LEU A 96 -0.52 -5.35 13.15
C LEU A 96 -0.72 -6.69 13.86
N MET A 97 0.27 -7.11 14.63
CA MET A 97 0.25 -8.34 15.42
C MET A 97 0.66 -8.04 16.86
N TYR A 98 0.07 -8.77 17.81
CA TYR A 98 0.44 -8.64 19.22
C TYR A 98 1.84 -9.20 19.46
N LYS A 99 2.69 -8.45 20.20
CA LYS A 99 3.98 -8.96 20.71
C LYS A 99 3.77 -10.10 21.71
N GLN A 100 2.69 -10.03 22.49
CA GLN A 100 2.26 -11.05 23.46
C GLN A 100 0.84 -11.52 23.11
N PRO A 101 0.68 -12.45 22.16
CA PRO A 101 -0.63 -12.90 21.73
C PRO A 101 -1.27 -13.81 22.77
N LYS A 102 -2.60 -13.71 22.95
CA LYS A 102 -3.37 -14.67 23.76
C LYS A 102 -3.39 -16.07 23.15
N ASN A 103 -3.36 -16.16 21.82
CA ASN A 103 -3.28 -17.40 21.07
C ASN A 103 -1.96 -17.45 20.28
N ALA A 104 -0.93 -18.06 20.86
CA ALA A 104 0.39 -18.17 20.23
C ALA A 104 0.37 -19.01 18.95
N ALA A 105 -0.42 -20.08 18.89
CA ALA A 105 -0.52 -20.94 17.71
C ALA A 105 -1.08 -20.17 16.50
N GLY A 106 -2.13 -19.37 16.73
CA GLY A 106 -2.71 -18.51 15.69
C GLY A 106 -1.73 -17.44 15.22
N ALA A 107 -0.99 -16.82 16.15
CA ALA A 107 0.00 -15.81 15.81
C ALA A 107 1.17 -16.39 14.99
N LYS A 108 1.64 -17.60 15.33
CA LYS A 108 2.62 -18.34 14.54
C LYS A 108 2.09 -18.68 13.14
N GLY A 109 0.85 -19.17 13.05
CA GLY A 109 0.21 -19.44 11.76
C GLY A 109 0.11 -18.20 10.85
N ALA A 110 -0.23 -17.04 11.42
CA ALA A 110 -0.25 -15.78 10.68
C ALA A 110 1.14 -15.34 10.20
N LYS A 111 2.17 -15.48 11.05
CA LYS A 111 3.56 -15.19 10.68
C LYS A 111 4.05 -16.08 9.54
N GLU A 112 3.78 -17.38 9.59
CA GLU A 112 4.13 -18.33 8.53
C GLU A 112 3.34 -18.07 7.24
N PHE A 113 2.08 -17.63 7.34
CA PHE A 113 1.33 -17.19 6.17
C PHE A 113 2.00 -16.01 5.47
N PHE A 114 2.44 -14.97 6.20
CA PHE A 114 3.12 -13.83 5.58
C PHE A 114 4.51 -14.19 5.03
N ARG A 115 5.24 -15.12 5.66
CA ARG A 115 6.45 -15.70 5.04
C ARG A 115 6.15 -16.33 3.70
N TRP A 116 5.08 -17.12 3.62
CA TRP A 116 4.66 -17.72 2.36
C TRP A 116 4.27 -16.66 1.32
N VAL A 117 3.56 -15.61 1.73
CA VAL A 117 3.21 -14.47 0.87
C VAL A 117 4.47 -13.82 0.28
N TYR A 118 5.49 -13.54 1.10
CA TYR A 118 6.74 -12.92 0.61
C TYR A 118 7.58 -13.86 -0.27
N ALA A 119 7.46 -15.18 -0.10
CA ALA A 119 8.22 -16.13 -0.90
C ALA A 119 7.51 -16.57 -2.20
N ASN A 120 6.18 -16.45 -2.28
CA ASN A 120 5.38 -17.05 -3.36
C ASN A 120 4.26 -16.16 -3.91
N GLY A 121 4.06 -14.97 -3.35
CA GLY A 121 2.88 -14.13 -3.60
C GLY A 121 3.08 -12.99 -4.60
N ASP A 122 4.30 -12.80 -5.11
CA ASP A 122 4.65 -11.63 -5.92
C ASP A 122 3.80 -11.53 -7.19
N ALA A 123 3.60 -12.64 -7.90
CA ALA A 123 2.80 -12.66 -9.11
C ALA A 123 1.32 -12.29 -8.85
N GLN A 124 0.78 -12.74 -7.71
CA GLN A 124 -0.58 -12.42 -7.29
C GLN A 124 -0.70 -10.94 -6.93
N ALA A 125 0.27 -10.38 -6.22
CA ALA A 125 0.33 -8.97 -5.88
C ALA A 125 0.38 -8.10 -7.15
N THR A 126 1.29 -8.39 -8.07
CA THR A 126 1.41 -7.67 -9.36
C THR A 126 0.15 -7.80 -10.20
N SER A 127 -0.50 -8.97 -10.25
CA SER A 127 -1.74 -9.14 -11.01
C SER A 127 -2.90 -8.25 -10.53
N LEU A 128 -2.82 -7.78 -9.28
CA LEU A 128 -3.79 -6.88 -8.66
C LEU A 128 -3.32 -5.42 -8.65
N GLY A 129 -2.16 -5.10 -9.21
CA GLY A 129 -1.59 -3.75 -9.26
C GLY A 129 -0.83 -3.31 -8.00
N TYR A 130 -0.36 -4.27 -7.20
CA TYR A 130 0.49 -4.01 -6.03
C TYR A 130 1.95 -4.24 -6.35
N VAL A 131 2.82 -3.48 -5.69
CA VAL A 131 4.28 -3.64 -5.76
C VAL A 131 4.72 -4.66 -4.70
N PRO A 132 5.31 -5.81 -5.09
CA PRO A 132 5.92 -6.73 -4.15
C PRO A 132 7.04 -6.07 -3.34
N LEU A 133 7.24 -6.51 -2.09
CA LEU A 133 8.32 -5.95 -1.26
C LEU A 133 9.68 -6.48 -1.75
N PRO A 134 10.72 -5.63 -1.85
CA PRO A 134 12.06 -6.11 -2.18
C PRO A 134 12.59 -7.09 -1.12
N ASP A 135 13.36 -8.11 -1.54
CA ASP A 135 13.96 -9.13 -0.67
C ASP A 135 14.74 -8.55 0.52
N ALA A 136 15.42 -7.41 0.30
CA ALA A 136 16.16 -6.71 1.35
C ALA A 136 15.23 -6.21 2.48
N LEU A 137 14.03 -5.73 2.13
CA LEU A 137 13.02 -5.30 3.09
C LEU A 137 12.37 -6.51 3.77
N VAL A 138 12.08 -7.58 3.03
CA VAL A 138 11.57 -8.84 3.60
C VAL A 138 12.55 -9.37 4.66
N SER A 139 13.85 -9.38 4.36
CA SER A 139 14.89 -9.80 5.31
C SER A 139 14.93 -8.92 6.58
N GLN A 140 14.70 -7.61 6.45
CA GLN A 140 14.56 -6.70 7.59
C GLN A 140 13.31 -7.02 8.43
N ILE A 141 12.19 -7.34 7.78
CA ILE A 141 10.94 -7.73 8.45
C ILE A 141 11.14 -9.02 9.24
N GLU A 142 11.76 -10.05 8.66
CA GLU A 142 12.02 -11.31 9.36
C GLU A 142 12.96 -11.13 10.56
N THR A 143 13.98 -10.29 10.41
CA THR A 143 14.90 -9.92 11.50
C THR A 143 14.15 -9.16 12.60
N TYR A 144 13.28 -8.22 12.24
CA TYR A 144 12.46 -7.50 13.21
C TYR A 144 11.54 -8.45 13.98
N TRP A 145 10.91 -9.41 13.30
CA TRP A 145 10.05 -10.41 13.93
C TRP A 145 10.81 -11.27 14.94
N SER A 146 12.02 -11.74 14.61
CA SER A 146 12.80 -12.59 15.53
C SER A 146 13.16 -11.88 16.85
N GLN A 147 13.27 -10.55 16.81
CA GLN A 147 13.58 -9.71 17.98
C GLN A 147 12.32 -9.29 18.77
N ASN A 148 11.16 -9.18 18.12
CA ASN A 148 9.96 -8.57 18.69
C ASN A 148 8.79 -9.54 18.94
N MET A 149 8.85 -10.76 18.38
CA MET A 149 7.80 -11.77 18.48
C MET A 149 8.41 -13.05 19.07
N ALA A 150 8.01 -13.40 20.29
CA ALA A 150 8.54 -14.57 21.01
C ALA A 150 7.94 -15.92 20.54
N TYR A 151 7.29 -15.95 19.36
CA TYR A 151 6.54 -17.09 18.83
C TYR A 151 6.85 -17.39 17.36
#